data_AF-A0A525JD12-F1
#
_entry.id   AF-A0A525JD12-F1
#
_cell.length_a   1.000
_cell.length_b   1.000
_cell.length_c   1.000
_cell.angle_alpha   90.00
_cell.angle_beta   90.00
_cell.angle_gamma   90.00
#
_symmetry.space_group_name_H-M   'P 1'
#
loop_
_entity.id
_entity.type
_entity.pdbx_description
1 polymer ?
#
loop_
_entity_poly.entity_id
_entity_poly.type
_entity_poly.pdbx_seq_one_letter_code
_entity_poly.pdbx_strand_id
1 'polypeptide(L)'
;MKVLCYSSFTFSYLNRARVLFQSLRRFHPDWELVALITDEPPPGLRLYLAAEPFDRVVWAKDLGVADFAAWLFKHDVVEACTAVKGPFLRQACAGSGADAVIYLDPDTALFASLSPLEAWLEDSDILLTPHLIEPNHTPEAIADNDLSASRTGIFNLGFVAVRAGGEGARFAEWWNERLLDWCYDDMPLGLFVDQRWCDHVPALFDKVKVIRDPGYNVASWNLSTRTVEMPKGGDITVNGVPLRFWHFTKLGPLGDAMTRKYGGDNYPVYEIWNWYKDQVAAATDPVIPDGWWAYGAYSDGTPIAKPHRVIYRQRPDLQAAFPDPFDAVEGGYLGWLAHEGLL
;
A
#
# COMPACT_ATOMS: atom_id res chain seq x y z
N MET A 1 -21.86 8.35 7.34
CA MET A 1 -21.25 7.09 7.82
C MET A 1 -19.98 7.46 8.58
N LYS A 2 -19.63 6.86 9.73
CA LYS A 2 -18.32 7.12 10.36
C LYS A 2 -17.24 6.33 9.61
N VAL A 3 -16.34 7.04 8.94
CA VAL A 3 -15.27 6.43 8.14
C VAL A 3 -13.92 6.61 8.83
N LEU A 4 -13.17 5.51 8.92
CA LEU A 4 -11.74 5.53 9.25
C LEU A 4 -10.96 5.23 7.97
N CYS A 5 -10.09 6.13 7.54
CA CYS A 5 -9.18 5.92 6.43
C CYS A 5 -7.75 5.80 6.95
N TYR A 6 -7.00 4.80 6.49
CA TYR A 6 -5.61 4.64 6.88
C TYR A 6 -4.70 4.37 5.70
N SER A 7 -3.42 4.65 5.90
CA SER A 7 -2.35 4.32 4.98
C SER A 7 -1.17 3.72 5.74
N SER A 8 -0.41 2.84 5.09
CA SER A 8 0.73 2.12 5.66
C SER A 8 2.00 2.51 4.94
N PHE A 9 3.02 2.96 5.68
CA PHE A 9 4.26 3.45 5.09
C PHE A 9 5.44 3.44 6.06
N THR A 10 6.64 3.62 5.51
CA THR A 10 7.87 3.94 6.23
C THR A 10 8.16 5.45 6.18
N PHE A 11 9.15 5.93 6.93
CA PHE A 11 9.50 7.35 6.88
C PHE A 11 9.98 7.80 5.49
N SER A 12 10.59 6.91 4.69
CA SER A 12 10.95 7.19 3.30
C SER A 12 9.75 7.44 2.36
N TYR A 13 8.53 7.08 2.79
CA TYR A 13 7.27 7.36 2.09
C TYR A 13 6.41 8.42 2.79
N LEU A 14 6.88 9.04 3.89
CA LEU A 14 6.14 10.06 4.62
C LEU A 14 5.74 11.25 3.74
N ASN A 15 6.61 11.65 2.81
CA ASN A 15 6.31 12.74 1.87
C ASN A 15 5.11 12.43 0.98
N ARG A 16 5.02 11.22 0.43
CA ARG A 16 3.89 10.74 -0.38
C ARG A 16 2.63 10.62 0.48
N ALA A 17 2.75 10.01 1.67
CA ALA A 17 1.65 9.89 2.61
C ALA A 17 1.06 11.26 3.01
N ARG A 18 1.92 12.29 3.19
CA ARG A 18 1.46 13.67 3.43
C ARG A 18 0.62 14.19 2.28
N VAL A 19 1.01 13.95 1.02
CA VAL A 19 0.20 14.35 -0.15
C VAL A 19 -1.15 13.63 -0.15
N LEU A 20 -1.17 12.31 0.11
CA LEU A 20 -2.40 11.54 0.27
C LEU A 20 -3.30 12.18 1.34
N PHE A 21 -2.82 12.30 2.57
CA PHE A 21 -3.62 12.77 3.69
C PHE A 21 -4.06 14.23 3.54
N GLN A 22 -3.25 15.10 2.92
CA GLN A 22 -3.66 16.46 2.59
C GLN A 22 -4.82 16.47 1.58
N SER A 23 -4.76 15.62 0.56
CA SER A 23 -5.86 15.48 -0.40
C SER A 23 -7.11 14.88 0.26
N LEU A 24 -6.96 13.90 1.16
CA LEU A 24 -8.06 13.36 1.95
C LEU A 24 -8.71 14.44 2.82
N ARG A 25 -7.92 15.24 3.55
CA ARG A 25 -8.44 16.36 4.37
C ARG A 25 -9.22 17.38 3.57
N ARG A 26 -8.79 17.64 2.33
CA ARG A 26 -9.48 18.58 1.44
C ARG A 26 -10.87 18.07 1.06
N PHE A 27 -11.03 16.78 0.78
CA PHE A 27 -12.28 16.22 0.27
C PHE A 27 -13.18 15.60 1.34
N HIS A 28 -12.58 15.16 2.47
CA HIS A 28 -13.22 14.44 3.57
C HIS A 28 -12.67 14.91 4.92
N PRO A 29 -12.95 16.16 5.33
CA PRO A 29 -12.48 16.70 6.60
C PRO A 29 -13.06 15.97 7.82
N ASP A 30 -14.14 15.22 7.64
CA ASP A 30 -14.90 14.49 8.66
C ASP A 30 -14.43 13.04 8.87
N TRP A 31 -13.57 12.50 8.00
CA TRP A 31 -13.01 11.16 8.16
C TRP A 31 -11.89 11.15 9.22
N GLU A 32 -11.81 10.08 10.01
CA GLU A 32 -10.64 9.82 10.85
C GLU A 32 -9.50 9.32 9.98
N LEU A 33 -8.36 10.00 10.00
CA LEU A 33 -7.20 9.63 9.19
C LEU A 33 -6.08 9.07 10.07
N VAL A 34 -5.63 7.84 9.76
CA VAL A 34 -4.65 7.11 10.56
C VAL A 34 -3.40 6.79 9.75
N ALA A 35 -2.24 7.24 10.25
CA ALA A 35 -0.93 6.86 9.75
C ALA A 35 -0.46 5.57 10.42
N LEU A 36 -0.39 4.46 9.67
CA LEU A 36 0.20 3.21 10.12
C LEU A 36 1.68 3.18 9.71
N ILE A 37 2.59 3.27 10.68
CA ILE A 37 4.03 3.38 10.42
C ILE A 37 4.74 2.06 10.73
N THR A 38 5.41 1.50 9.71
CA THR A 38 6.18 0.23 9.79
C THR A 38 7.68 0.51 9.82
N ASP A 39 8.09 1.43 10.68
CA ASP A 39 9.44 1.97 10.72
C ASP A 39 9.75 2.59 12.09
N GLU A 40 11.01 2.98 12.31
CA GLU A 40 11.40 3.88 13.39
C GLU A 40 11.90 5.22 12.83
N PRO A 41 11.67 6.34 13.54
CA PRO A 41 12.11 7.64 13.05
C PRO A 41 13.65 7.69 12.92
N PRO A 42 14.18 8.26 11.82
CA PRO A 42 15.62 8.47 11.70
C PRO A 42 16.14 9.38 12.83
N PRO A 43 17.41 9.22 13.25
CA PRO A 43 18.00 10.06 14.28
C PRO A 43 17.80 11.55 13.97
N GLY A 44 17.23 12.29 14.92
CA GLY A 44 16.98 13.73 14.78
C GLY A 44 15.60 14.09 14.23
N LEU A 45 14.87 13.15 13.62
CA LEU A 45 13.49 13.40 13.22
C LEU A 45 12.56 13.38 14.44
N ARG A 46 11.68 14.37 14.55
CA ARG A 46 10.59 14.40 15.51
C ARG A 46 9.27 14.56 14.76
N LEU A 47 8.40 13.57 14.87
CA LEU A 47 7.06 13.62 14.29
C LEU A 47 6.13 14.39 15.24
N TYR A 48 5.76 15.61 14.85
CA TYR A 48 4.80 16.43 15.60
C TYR A 48 3.41 16.25 14.99
N LEU A 49 2.56 15.44 15.63
CA LEU A 49 1.24 15.10 15.12
C LEU A 49 0.38 16.34 14.78
N ALA A 50 0.49 17.42 15.55
CA ALA A 50 -0.25 18.67 15.28
C ALA A 50 0.15 19.38 13.97
N ALA A 51 1.29 19.02 13.38
CA ALA A 51 1.76 19.52 12.09
C ALA A 51 1.49 18.54 10.93
N GLU A 52 0.90 17.38 11.22
CA GLU A 52 0.63 16.35 10.22
C GLU A 52 -0.84 16.39 9.74
N PRO A 53 -1.12 15.98 8.49
CA PRO A 53 -2.47 15.98 7.93
C PRO A 53 -3.35 14.81 8.41
N PHE A 54 -2.89 13.97 9.34
CA PHE A 54 -3.61 12.81 9.88
C PHE A 54 -3.87 12.96 11.39
N ASP A 55 -4.91 12.29 11.91
CA ASP A 55 -5.36 12.44 13.31
C ASP A 55 -4.55 11.61 14.29
N ARG A 56 -4.03 10.47 13.84
CA ARG A 56 -3.44 9.46 14.71
C ARG A 56 -2.32 8.70 14.03
N VAL A 57 -1.32 8.32 14.83
CA VAL A 57 -0.26 7.38 14.43
C VAL A 57 -0.51 6.05 15.13
N VAL A 58 -0.36 4.97 14.38
CA VAL A 58 -0.30 3.61 14.88
C VAL A 58 1.03 3.03 14.45
N TRP A 59 1.78 2.47 15.39
CA TRP A 59 3.04 1.80 15.07
C TRP A 59 2.78 0.34 14.78
N ALA A 60 3.43 -0.21 13.75
CA ALA A 60 3.28 -1.62 13.39
C ALA A 60 3.58 -2.57 14.56
N LYS A 61 4.56 -2.22 15.41
CA LYS A 61 4.92 -2.99 16.61
C LYS A 61 3.80 -3.07 17.66
N ASP A 62 2.86 -2.14 17.64
CA ASP A 62 1.73 -2.07 18.58
C ASP A 62 0.50 -2.84 18.06
N LEU A 63 0.57 -3.48 16.89
CA LEU A 63 -0.53 -4.26 16.31
C LEU A 63 -0.75 -5.62 17.01
N GLY A 64 0.07 -5.98 17.99
CA GLY A 64 -0.06 -7.23 18.74
C GLY A 64 0.27 -8.47 17.92
N VAL A 65 1.14 -8.33 16.91
CA VAL A 65 1.70 -9.48 16.18
C VAL A 65 2.66 -10.22 17.10
N ALA A 66 2.48 -11.54 17.22
CA ALA A 66 3.33 -12.38 18.05
C ALA A 66 4.78 -12.33 17.55
N ASP A 67 5.73 -12.23 18.49
CA ASP A 67 7.16 -12.17 18.21
C ASP A 67 7.52 -11.18 17.09
N PHE A 68 7.01 -9.95 17.20
CA PHE A 68 7.04 -8.93 16.14
C PHE A 68 8.41 -8.78 15.46
N ALA A 69 9.52 -8.83 16.21
CA ALA A 69 10.87 -8.76 15.64
C ALA A 69 11.16 -9.94 14.70
N ALA A 70 10.98 -11.17 15.16
CA ALA A 70 11.13 -12.37 14.33
C ALA A 70 10.16 -12.36 13.14
N TRP A 71 8.90 -11.95 13.36
CA TRP A 71 7.91 -11.80 12.29
C TRP A 71 8.35 -10.79 11.23
N LEU A 72 8.77 -9.59 11.65
CA LEU A 72 9.18 -8.50 10.77
C LEU A 72 10.44 -8.87 9.97
N PHE A 73 11.39 -9.58 10.59
CA PHE A 73 12.62 -10.00 9.93
C PHE A 73 12.35 -10.88 8.69
N LYS A 74 11.26 -11.64 8.69
CA LYS A 74 10.86 -12.45 7.52
C LYS A 74 10.49 -11.61 6.30
N HIS A 75 10.23 -10.31 6.42
CA HIS A 75 9.68 -9.46 5.37
C HIS A 75 10.69 -8.40 4.93
N ASP A 76 10.82 -8.14 3.64
CA ASP A 76 11.43 -6.90 3.16
C ASP A 76 10.51 -5.69 3.38
N VAL A 77 10.96 -4.47 3.07
CA VAL A 77 10.22 -3.24 3.37
C VAL A 77 8.84 -3.19 2.69
N VAL A 78 8.72 -3.71 1.47
CA VAL A 78 7.46 -3.71 0.71
C VAL A 78 6.52 -4.75 1.31
N GLU A 79 7.04 -5.95 1.56
CA GLU A 79 6.32 -7.05 2.21
C GLU A 79 5.82 -6.64 3.61
N ALA A 80 6.63 -5.93 4.40
CA ALA A 80 6.26 -5.50 5.74
C ALA A 80 5.13 -4.45 5.72
N CYS A 81 5.28 -3.40 4.90
CA CYS A 81 4.26 -2.35 4.77
C CYS A 81 2.92 -2.87 4.24
N THR A 82 2.95 -3.91 3.42
CA THR A 82 1.73 -4.57 2.90
C THR A 82 1.14 -5.54 3.92
N ALA A 83 1.98 -6.30 4.65
CA ALA A 83 1.51 -7.27 5.64
C ALA A 83 0.75 -6.61 6.80
N VAL A 84 1.19 -5.45 7.29
CA VAL A 84 0.54 -4.74 8.40
C VAL A 84 -0.85 -4.19 8.07
N LYS A 85 -1.23 -4.13 6.78
CA LYS A 85 -2.56 -3.65 6.37
C LYS A 85 -3.66 -4.51 7.00
N GLY A 86 -3.48 -5.83 7.03
CA GLY A 86 -4.45 -6.80 7.56
C GLY A 86 -4.70 -6.68 9.06
N PRO A 87 -3.66 -6.78 9.90
CA PRO A 87 -3.80 -6.64 11.35
C PRO A 87 -4.46 -5.32 11.75
N PHE A 88 -4.08 -4.21 11.12
CA PHE A 88 -4.73 -2.94 11.42
C PHE A 88 -6.17 -2.86 10.90
N LEU A 89 -6.47 -3.37 9.70
CA LEU A 89 -7.85 -3.43 9.19
C LEU A 89 -8.77 -4.18 10.15
N ARG A 90 -8.31 -5.34 10.63
CA ARG A 90 -9.01 -6.18 11.62
C ARG A 90 -9.26 -5.42 12.92
N GLN A 91 -8.23 -4.78 13.49
CA GLN A 91 -8.38 -3.99 14.71
C GLN A 91 -9.33 -2.80 14.51
N ALA A 92 -9.24 -2.11 13.37
CA ALA A 92 -10.09 -0.98 13.05
C ALA A 92 -11.56 -1.42 12.94
N CYS A 93 -11.85 -2.55 12.29
CA CYS A 93 -13.21 -3.10 12.22
C CYS A 93 -13.75 -3.49 13.60
N ALA A 94 -12.93 -4.09 14.47
CA ALA A 94 -13.36 -4.60 15.77
C ALA A 94 -13.49 -3.50 16.86
N GLY A 95 -12.66 -2.45 16.83
CA GLY A 95 -12.43 -1.60 18.00
C GLY A 95 -12.50 -0.08 17.80
N SER A 96 -12.58 0.43 16.57
CA SER A 96 -12.58 1.89 16.31
C SER A 96 -13.95 2.56 16.46
N GLY A 97 -15.02 1.76 16.46
CA GLY A 97 -16.40 2.24 16.34
C GLY A 97 -16.71 2.91 15.00
N ALA A 98 -15.84 2.77 13.98
CA ALA A 98 -16.15 3.18 12.62
C ALA A 98 -17.21 2.26 12.00
N ASP A 99 -18.01 2.81 11.09
CA ASP A 99 -18.96 2.03 10.29
C ASP A 99 -18.28 1.38 9.09
N ALA A 100 -17.25 2.04 8.55
CA ALA A 100 -16.43 1.56 7.44
C ALA A 100 -14.96 1.93 7.63
N VAL A 101 -14.09 1.07 7.09
CA VAL A 101 -12.64 1.24 7.09
C VAL A 101 -12.15 1.24 5.65
N ILE A 102 -11.35 2.24 5.30
CA ILE A 102 -10.78 2.43 3.96
C ILE A 102 -9.27 2.43 4.07
N TYR A 103 -8.62 1.71 3.17
CA TYR A 103 -7.19 1.76 2.95
C TYR A 103 -6.88 2.48 1.63
N LEU A 104 -5.87 3.33 1.64
CA LEU A 104 -5.25 3.91 0.44
C LEU A 104 -3.72 3.82 0.54
N ASP A 105 -3.06 3.37 -0.53
CA ASP A 105 -1.59 3.35 -0.60
C ASP A 105 -1.03 4.79 -0.47
N PRO A 106 0.11 4.97 0.21
CA PRO A 106 0.65 6.29 0.53
C PRO A 106 1.05 7.10 -0.71
N ASP A 107 1.22 6.47 -1.86
CA ASP A 107 1.53 7.11 -3.14
C ASP A 107 0.29 7.40 -3.99
N THR A 108 -0.85 7.64 -3.34
CA THR A 108 -2.10 8.07 -3.99
C THR A 108 -2.43 9.53 -3.68
N ALA A 109 -3.22 10.16 -4.53
CA ALA A 109 -3.81 11.48 -4.24
C ALA A 109 -5.23 11.58 -4.79
N LEU A 110 -6.12 12.23 -4.04
CA LEU A 110 -7.49 12.50 -4.45
C LEU A 110 -7.57 13.77 -5.31
N PHE A 111 -8.47 13.73 -6.28
CA PHE A 111 -8.82 14.85 -7.16
C PHE A 111 -10.32 15.18 -7.13
N ALA A 112 -11.12 14.31 -6.53
CA ALA A 112 -12.53 14.56 -6.24
C ALA A 112 -12.96 13.79 -4.98
N SER A 113 -14.13 14.14 -4.44
CA SER A 113 -14.71 13.43 -3.30
C SER A 113 -14.93 11.95 -3.58
N LEU A 114 -14.70 11.12 -2.56
CA LEU A 114 -14.97 9.68 -2.52
C LEU A 114 -16.31 9.33 -1.85
N SER A 115 -17.21 10.29 -1.62
CA SER A 115 -18.53 10.02 -1.02
C SER A 115 -19.36 8.94 -1.75
N PRO A 116 -19.19 8.66 -3.06
CA PRO A 116 -19.85 7.48 -3.66
C PRO A 116 -19.45 6.15 -3.01
N LEU A 117 -18.26 6.04 -2.41
CA LEU A 117 -17.85 4.84 -1.66
C LEU A 117 -18.75 4.59 -0.46
N GLU A 118 -19.12 5.63 0.28
CA GLU A 118 -20.04 5.51 1.42
C GLU A 118 -21.41 4.99 0.97
N ALA A 119 -21.96 5.56 -0.11
CA ALA A 119 -23.23 5.10 -0.66
C ALA A 119 -23.16 3.63 -1.11
N TRP A 120 -22.08 3.22 -1.77
CA TRP A 120 -21.89 1.81 -2.16
C TRP A 120 -21.72 0.87 -0.96
N LEU A 121 -21.15 1.37 0.14
CA LEU A 121 -21.02 0.64 1.39
C LEU A 121 -22.35 0.48 2.14
N GLU A 122 -23.42 1.18 1.75
CA GLU A 122 -24.76 0.90 2.28
C GLU A 122 -25.33 -0.41 1.75
N ASP A 123 -25.00 -0.77 0.50
CA ASP A 123 -25.47 -1.99 -0.18
C ASP A 123 -24.46 -3.14 -0.19
N SER A 124 -23.16 -2.82 -0.08
CA SER A 124 -22.04 -3.75 -0.20
C SER A 124 -21.14 -3.68 1.03
N ASP A 125 -20.52 -4.79 1.39
CA ASP A 125 -19.68 -4.86 2.57
C ASP A 125 -18.19 -4.76 2.23
N ILE A 126 -17.82 -5.01 0.97
CA ILE A 126 -16.43 -5.00 0.47
C ILE A 126 -16.40 -4.31 -0.89
N LEU A 127 -15.54 -3.29 -1.04
CA LEU A 127 -15.28 -2.61 -2.30
C LEU A 127 -13.84 -2.84 -2.75
N LEU A 128 -13.66 -3.25 -4.01
CA LEU A 128 -12.35 -3.46 -4.62
C LEU A 128 -12.26 -2.76 -5.97
N THR A 129 -11.06 -2.26 -6.30
CA THR A 129 -10.73 -1.75 -7.64
C THR A 129 -9.85 -2.75 -8.38
N PRO A 130 -10.22 -3.21 -9.60
CA PRO A 130 -9.33 -3.98 -10.44
C PRO A 130 -8.24 -3.08 -11.05
N HIS A 131 -7.10 -3.65 -11.42
CA HIS A 131 -6.09 -2.92 -12.21
C HIS A 131 -6.68 -2.44 -13.54
N LEU A 132 -7.45 -3.33 -14.19
CA LEU A 132 -8.03 -3.16 -15.51
C LEU A 132 -9.54 -3.33 -15.43
N ILE A 133 -10.27 -2.42 -16.08
CA ILE A 133 -11.74 -2.45 -16.19
C ILE A 133 -12.20 -2.66 -17.64
N GLU A 134 -11.30 -2.45 -18.60
CA GLU A 134 -11.49 -2.65 -20.03
C GLU A 134 -10.34 -3.53 -20.56
N PRO A 135 -10.59 -4.39 -21.55
CA PRO A 135 -9.55 -5.24 -22.13
C PRO A 135 -8.54 -4.43 -22.93
N ASN A 136 -7.27 -4.84 -22.89
CA ASN A 136 -6.27 -4.34 -23.84
C ASN A 136 -6.35 -5.14 -25.16
N HIS A 137 -6.09 -4.45 -26.27
CA HIS A 137 -6.21 -5.04 -27.61
C HIS A 137 -4.90 -5.09 -28.40
N THR A 138 -3.84 -4.40 -27.95
CA THR A 138 -2.52 -4.46 -28.59
C THR A 138 -1.63 -5.48 -27.88
N PRO A 139 -0.77 -6.24 -28.60
CA PRO A 139 0.15 -7.19 -27.99
C PRO A 139 1.02 -6.56 -26.89
N GLU A 140 1.47 -5.33 -27.08
CA GLU A 140 2.33 -4.62 -26.13
C GLU A 140 1.57 -4.25 -24.85
N ALA A 141 0.32 -3.78 -24.96
CA ALA A 141 -0.48 -3.46 -23.78
C ALA A 141 -0.91 -4.71 -23.02
N ILE A 142 -1.21 -5.80 -23.72
CA ILE A 142 -1.50 -7.11 -23.10
C ILE A 142 -0.27 -7.61 -22.32
N ALA A 143 0.93 -7.53 -22.92
CA ALA A 143 2.16 -8.01 -22.30
C ALA A 143 2.53 -7.21 -21.03
N ASP A 144 2.34 -5.89 -21.07
CA ASP A 144 2.72 -5.01 -19.96
C ASP A 144 1.65 -4.91 -18.87
N ASN A 145 0.37 -4.96 -19.22
CA ASN A 145 -0.73 -4.68 -18.30
C ASN A 145 -1.49 -5.95 -17.90
N ASP A 146 -2.05 -6.70 -18.85
CA ASP A 146 -2.87 -7.90 -18.55
C ASP A 146 -2.04 -9.01 -17.92
N LEU A 147 -0.84 -9.30 -18.47
CA LEU A 147 0.07 -10.27 -17.88
C LEU A 147 0.63 -9.79 -16.54
N SER A 148 0.80 -8.47 -16.36
CA SER A 148 1.19 -7.91 -15.06
C SER A 148 0.10 -8.16 -14.02
N ALA A 149 -1.14 -7.77 -14.30
CA ALA A 149 -2.27 -8.03 -13.41
C ALA A 149 -2.46 -9.53 -13.13
N SER A 150 -2.23 -10.40 -14.12
CA SER A 150 -2.30 -11.85 -13.91
C SER A 150 -1.22 -12.38 -12.95
N ARG A 151 -0.05 -11.72 -12.87
CA ARG A 151 1.06 -12.09 -11.97
C ARG A 151 0.92 -11.46 -10.59
N THR A 152 0.46 -10.22 -10.52
CA THR A 152 0.47 -9.41 -9.29
C THR A 152 -0.89 -9.30 -8.60
N GLY A 153 -1.97 -9.70 -9.27
CA GLY A 153 -3.34 -9.68 -8.77
C GLY A 153 -4.28 -8.93 -9.72
N ILE A 154 -5.49 -9.46 -9.93
CA ILE A 154 -6.56 -8.85 -10.74
C ILE A 154 -7.01 -7.53 -10.08
N PHE A 155 -7.17 -7.56 -8.76
CA PHE A 155 -7.46 -6.39 -7.93
C PHE A 155 -6.18 -5.64 -7.58
N ASN A 156 -6.23 -4.31 -7.49
CA ASN A 156 -5.13 -3.49 -7.00
C ASN A 156 -5.39 -3.03 -5.56
N LEU A 157 -4.47 -3.37 -4.65
CA LEU A 157 -4.65 -3.18 -3.21
C LEU A 157 -3.99 -1.89 -2.69
N GLY A 158 -3.72 -0.95 -3.60
CA GLY A 158 -3.62 0.46 -3.24
C GLY A 158 -4.96 1.09 -2.87
N PHE A 159 -6.04 0.33 -2.97
CA PHE A 159 -7.34 0.67 -2.40
C PHE A 159 -8.09 -0.59 -1.95
N VAL A 160 -8.66 -0.54 -0.74
CA VAL A 160 -9.74 -1.44 -0.30
C VAL A 160 -10.63 -0.69 0.67
N ALA A 161 -11.94 -0.91 0.59
CA ALA A 161 -12.89 -0.36 1.55
C ALA A 161 -13.82 -1.46 2.04
N VAL A 162 -14.05 -1.52 3.34
CA VAL A 162 -14.92 -2.54 3.94
C VAL A 162 -15.83 -1.95 5.00
N ARG A 163 -16.98 -2.58 5.19
CA ARG A 163 -17.81 -2.36 6.37
C ARG A 163 -17.12 -2.96 7.59
N ALA A 164 -17.22 -2.28 8.73
CA ALA A 164 -16.65 -2.76 9.99
C ALA A 164 -17.42 -3.96 10.59
N GLY A 165 -18.57 -4.31 10.00
CA GLY A 165 -19.37 -5.49 10.34
C GLY A 165 -19.65 -6.37 9.11
N GLY A 166 -20.49 -7.38 9.29
CA GLY A 166 -20.94 -8.25 8.20
C GLY A 166 -19.79 -8.95 7.46
N GLU A 167 -19.87 -9.00 6.14
CA GLU A 167 -18.84 -9.61 5.29
C GLU A 167 -17.53 -8.82 5.33
N GLY A 168 -17.56 -7.51 5.62
CA GLY A 168 -16.36 -6.68 5.71
C GLY A 168 -15.48 -7.02 6.92
N ALA A 169 -16.10 -7.27 8.07
CA ALA A 169 -15.38 -7.77 9.26
C ALA A 169 -14.82 -9.19 9.02
N ARG A 170 -15.60 -10.06 8.37
CA ARG A 170 -15.15 -11.42 8.00
C ARG A 170 -13.96 -11.36 7.04
N PHE A 171 -13.99 -10.45 6.07
CA PHE A 171 -12.87 -10.20 5.17
C PHE A 171 -11.65 -9.70 5.93
N ALA A 172 -11.81 -8.76 6.85
CA ALA A 172 -10.69 -8.21 7.62
C ALA A 172 -9.97 -9.30 8.44
N GLU A 173 -10.71 -10.21 9.07
CA GLU A 173 -10.13 -11.36 9.78
C GLU A 173 -9.41 -12.31 8.80
N TRP A 174 -10.11 -12.71 7.73
CA TRP A 174 -9.56 -13.62 6.74
C TRP A 174 -8.29 -13.08 6.10
N TRP A 175 -8.27 -11.80 5.70
CA TRP A 175 -7.14 -11.15 5.07
C TRP A 175 -5.99 -11.00 6.06
N ASN A 176 -6.25 -10.62 7.31
CA ASN A 176 -5.26 -10.61 8.39
C ASN A 176 -4.52 -11.96 8.52
N GLU A 177 -5.22 -13.09 8.57
CA GLU A 177 -4.59 -14.41 8.65
C GLU A 177 -3.63 -14.67 7.47
N ARG A 178 -4.01 -14.27 6.25
CA ARG A 178 -3.17 -14.47 5.05
C ARG A 178 -1.97 -13.55 5.09
N LEU A 179 -2.16 -12.30 5.52
CA LEU A 179 -1.10 -11.31 5.49
C LEU A 179 -0.02 -11.55 6.55
N LEU A 180 -0.37 -12.16 7.69
CA LEU A 180 0.62 -12.47 8.72
C LEU A 180 1.61 -13.55 8.31
N ASP A 181 1.16 -14.55 7.54
CA ASP A 181 1.96 -15.73 7.23
C ASP A 181 2.39 -15.83 5.77
N TRP A 182 1.69 -15.15 4.85
CA TRP A 182 1.82 -15.33 3.40
C TRP A 182 1.81 -14.00 2.60
N CYS A 183 2.23 -12.88 3.21
CA CYS A 183 2.38 -11.60 2.51
C CYS A 183 3.79 -11.42 1.94
N TYR A 184 4.11 -12.20 0.91
CA TYR A 184 5.44 -12.22 0.33
C TYR A 184 5.44 -11.89 -1.16
N ASP A 185 6.53 -11.29 -1.63
CA ASP A 185 6.85 -11.19 -3.05
C ASP A 185 7.52 -12.50 -3.49
N ASP A 186 6.69 -13.50 -3.79
CA ASP A 186 7.07 -14.85 -4.20
C ASP A 186 6.11 -15.36 -5.31
N MET A 187 6.28 -14.80 -6.51
CA MET A 187 5.44 -15.12 -7.67
C MET A 187 5.40 -16.62 -8.03
N PRO A 188 6.52 -17.38 -7.98
CA PRO A 188 6.48 -18.83 -8.24
C PRO A 188 5.59 -19.61 -7.28
N LEU A 189 5.51 -19.21 -6.00
CA LEU A 189 4.58 -19.79 -5.03
C LEU A 189 3.13 -19.31 -5.23
N GLY A 190 2.93 -18.39 -6.17
CA GLY A 190 1.64 -17.76 -6.41
C GLY A 190 1.33 -16.65 -5.42
N LEU A 191 2.34 -16.00 -4.85
CA LEU A 191 2.15 -14.85 -3.97
C LEU A 191 2.60 -13.56 -4.67
N PHE A 192 1.90 -12.48 -4.38
CA PHE A 192 2.41 -11.15 -4.62
C PHE A 192 1.81 -10.26 -3.55
N VAL A 193 2.50 -10.26 -2.41
CA VAL A 193 2.16 -9.51 -1.21
C VAL A 193 0.67 -9.65 -0.84
N ASP A 194 0.01 -8.54 -0.54
CA ASP A 194 -1.36 -8.47 -0.07
C ASP A 194 -2.41 -8.66 -1.17
N GLN A 195 -2.01 -8.40 -2.40
CA GLN A 195 -2.92 -8.10 -3.48
C GLN A 195 -3.51 -9.34 -4.17
N ARG A 196 -2.68 -10.36 -4.47
CA ARG A 196 -3.16 -11.61 -5.10
C ARG A 196 -4.23 -12.33 -4.29
N TRP A 197 -4.20 -12.19 -2.96
CA TRP A 197 -5.24 -12.76 -2.12
C TRP A 197 -6.63 -12.27 -2.51
N CYS A 198 -6.75 -11.00 -2.90
CA CYS A 198 -8.05 -10.42 -3.23
C CYS A 198 -8.67 -10.95 -4.53
N ASP A 199 -7.93 -11.71 -5.36
CA ASP A 199 -8.49 -12.43 -6.52
C ASP A 199 -9.54 -13.46 -6.09
N HIS A 200 -9.41 -13.99 -4.86
CA HIS A 200 -10.36 -14.93 -4.29
C HIS A 200 -11.64 -14.27 -3.77
N VAL A 201 -11.64 -12.95 -3.53
CA VAL A 201 -12.71 -12.28 -2.79
C VAL A 201 -14.08 -12.43 -3.45
N PRO A 202 -14.25 -12.23 -4.77
CA PRO A 202 -15.56 -12.42 -5.42
C PRO A 202 -16.10 -13.85 -5.35
N ALA A 203 -15.25 -14.84 -5.09
CA ALA A 203 -15.65 -16.24 -4.95
C ALA A 203 -15.88 -16.67 -3.49
N LEU A 204 -15.25 -15.98 -2.53
CA LEU A 204 -15.28 -16.33 -1.11
C LEU A 204 -16.24 -15.48 -0.28
N PHE A 205 -16.65 -14.32 -0.77
CA PHE A 205 -17.44 -13.33 -0.03
C PHE A 205 -18.69 -12.90 -0.79
N ASP A 206 -19.76 -12.68 -0.04
CA ASP A 206 -20.98 -12.04 -0.51
C ASP A 206 -20.86 -10.51 -0.38
N LYS A 207 -21.82 -9.79 -0.98
CA LYS A 207 -21.89 -8.31 -0.92
C LYS A 207 -20.57 -7.62 -1.33
N VAL A 208 -19.88 -8.21 -2.30
CA VAL A 208 -18.68 -7.64 -2.90
C VAL A 208 -19.08 -6.76 -4.09
N LYS A 209 -18.59 -5.51 -4.09
CA LYS A 209 -18.68 -4.63 -5.25
C LYS A 209 -17.31 -4.44 -5.88
N VAL A 210 -17.21 -4.84 -7.15
CA VAL A 210 -16.09 -4.48 -8.02
C VAL A 210 -16.37 -3.10 -8.62
N ILE A 211 -15.55 -2.12 -8.27
CA ILE A 211 -15.65 -0.75 -8.80
C ILE A 211 -15.08 -0.74 -10.22
N ARG A 212 -15.94 -0.49 -11.22
CA ARG A 212 -15.56 -0.35 -12.64
C ARG A 212 -15.64 1.09 -13.14
N ASP A 213 -15.61 2.06 -12.23
CA ASP A 213 -15.57 3.48 -12.54
C ASP A 213 -14.10 3.87 -12.90
N PRO A 214 -13.84 4.40 -14.13
CA PRO A 214 -12.48 4.73 -14.59
C PRO A 214 -11.84 5.90 -13.83
N GLY A 215 -12.59 6.64 -13.03
CA GLY A 215 -12.08 7.70 -12.17
C GLY A 215 -11.33 7.19 -10.93
N TYR A 216 -11.47 5.91 -10.58
CA TYR A 216 -10.81 5.30 -9.41
C TYR A 216 -9.53 4.56 -9.82
N ASN A 217 -8.50 4.66 -8.98
CA ASN A 217 -7.24 3.93 -9.11
C ASN A 217 -6.58 4.11 -10.49
N VAL A 218 -6.52 5.37 -10.95
CA VAL A 218 -5.87 5.73 -12.21
C VAL A 218 -4.36 5.65 -12.06
N ALA A 219 -3.68 4.97 -12.97
CA ALA A 219 -2.24 4.78 -12.90
C ALA A 219 -1.67 4.41 -14.28
N SER A 220 -0.36 4.38 -14.39
CA SER A 220 0.33 4.10 -15.67
C SER A 220 -0.09 2.78 -16.33
N TRP A 221 -0.46 1.75 -15.56
CA TRP A 221 -0.89 0.44 -16.08
C TRP A 221 -2.30 0.43 -16.70
N ASN A 222 -3.11 1.48 -16.54
CA ASN A 222 -4.45 1.55 -17.11
C ASN A 222 -4.68 2.78 -18.01
N LEU A 223 -3.64 3.58 -18.27
CA LEU A 223 -3.68 4.67 -19.25
C LEU A 223 -3.94 4.20 -20.68
N SER A 224 -3.63 2.93 -21.01
CA SER A 224 -3.95 2.36 -22.33
C SER A 224 -5.44 2.36 -22.67
N THR A 225 -6.33 2.45 -21.67
CA THR A 225 -7.79 2.46 -21.83
C THR A 225 -8.46 3.65 -21.13
N ARG A 226 -7.67 4.64 -20.68
CA ARG A 226 -8.15 5.81 -19.95
C ARG A 226 -7.68 7.09 -20.61
N THR A 227 -8.62 7.97 -20.94
CA THR A 227 -8.40 9.31 -21.46
C THR A 227 -8.69 10.33 -20.37
N VAL A 228 -7.68 11.10 -20.00
CA VAL A 228 -7.74 12.15 -18.99
C VAL A 228 -8.03 13.48 -19.66
N GLU A 229 -8.99 14.23 -19.12
CA GLU A 229 -9.35 15.55 -19.66
C GLU A 229 -9.36 16.59 -18.54
N MET A 230 -8.96 17.82 -18.87
CA MET A 230 -9.04 19.00 -18.01
C MET A 230 -9.92 20.07 -18.67
N PRO A 231 -11.26 19.95 -18.56
CA PRO A 231 -12.18 21.01 -18.93
C PRO A 231 -11.82 22.37 -18.30
N LYS A 232 -12.27 23.46 -18.94
CA LYS A 232 -12.03 24.85 -18.48
C LYS A 232 -12.54 25.16 -17.05
N GLY A 233 -13.38 24.29 -16.48
CA GLY A 233 -13.87 24.40 -15.10
C GLY A 233 -12.89 23.91 -14.02
N GLY A 234 -11.78 23.27 -14.40
CA GLY A 234 -10.77 22.77 -13.46
C GLY A 234 -11.04 21.37 -12.90
N ASP A 235 -12.25 20.84 -13.07
CA ASP A 235 -12.55 19.45 -12.74
C ASP A 235 -11.83 18.52 -13.71
N ILE A 236 -11.03 17.59 -13.19
CA ILE A 236 -10.33 16.59 -13.99
C ILE A 236 -11.26 15.40 -14.20
N THR A 237 -11.39 14.93 -15.43
CA THR A 237 -12.19 13.75 -15.76
C THR A 237 -11.35 12.65 -16.39
N VAL A 238 -11.78 11.41 -16.23
CA VAL A 238 -11.25 10.23 -16.91
C VAL A 238 -12.40 9.51 -17.59
N ASN A 239 -12.34 9.37 -18.92
CA ASN A 239 -13.43 8.82 -19.74
C ASN A 239 -14.78 9.50 -19.43
N GLY A 240 -14.79 10.83 -19.25
CA GLY A 240 -15.99 11.61 -18.99
C GLY A 240 -16.56 11.59 -17.56
N VAL A 241 -15.96 10.84 -16.62
CA VAL A 241 -16.35 10.86 -15.20
C VAL A 241 -15.26 11.51 -14.34
N PRO A 242 -15.57 12.06 -13.14
CA PRO A 242 -14.56 12.73 -12.32
C PRO A 242 -13.37 11.81 -11.96
N LEU A 243 -12.15 12.33 -12.08
CA LEU A 243 -10.96 11.70 -11.51
C LEU A 243 -11.10 11.70 -9.98
N ARG A 244 -11.25 10.52 -9.38
CA ARG A 244 -11.43 10.36 -7.93
C ARG A 244 -10.10 10.33 -7.23
N PHE A 245 -9.25 9.38 -7.58
CA PHE A 245 -7.89 9.32 -7.11
C PHE A 245 -6.95 8.69 -8.15
N TRP A 246 -5.71 9.15 -8.12
CA TRP A 246 -4.61 8.61 -8.91
C TRP A 246 -3.64 7.87 -7.99
N HIS A 247 -3.10 6.76 -8.48
CA HIS A 247 -2.08 5.95 -7.81
C HIS A 247 -0.75 6.13 -8.56
N PHE A 248 0.18 6.87 -7.94
CA PHE A 248 1.46 7.29 -8.50
C PHE A 248 2.55 6.24 -8.29
N THR A 249 2.27 5.03 -8.73
CA THR A 249 3.17 3.89 -8.56
C THR A 249 4.55 4.15 -9.17
N LYS A 250 5.60 3.64 -8.51
CA LYS A 250 6.98 3.66 -9.00
C LYS A 250 7.46 5.06 -9.40
N LEU A 251 7.13 6.08 -8.61
CA LEU A 251 7.62 7.45 -8.80
C LEU A 251 9.13 7.46 -9.07
N GLY A 252 9.55 8.07 -10.18
CA GLY A 252 10.94 8.05 -10.65
C GLY A 252 11.06 7.57 -12.10
N PRO A 253 12.25 7.15 -12.56
CA PRO A 253 12.50 6.84 -13.96
C PRO A 253 11.58 5.76 -14.55
N LEU A 254 11.23 4.74 -13.76
CA LEU A 254 10.34 3.66 -14.19
C LEU A 254 8.90 4.16 -14.35
N GLY A 255 8.36 4.88 -13.36
CA GLY A 255 7.05 5.52 -13.45
C GLY A 255 6.99 6.50 -14.63
N ASP A 256 8.02 7.32 -14.81
CA ASP A 256 8.13 8.25 -15.94
C ASP A 256 8.11 7.54 -17.30
N ALA A 257 8.83 6.42 -17.42
CA ALA A 257 8.86 5.63 -18.64
C ALA A 257 7.48 5.05 -18.97
N MET A 258 6.79 4.45 -17.99
CA MET A 258 5.47 3.86 -18.19
C MET A 258 4.39 4.92 -18.45
N THR A 259 4.43 6.03 -17.72
CA THR A 259 3.54 7.17 -17.93
C THR A 259 3.74 7.79 -19.32
N ARG A 260 4.99 7.94 -19.80
CA ARG A 260 5.24 8.38 -21.19
C ARG A 260 4.75 7.38 -22.22
N LYS A 261 4.96 6.09 -21.99
CA LYS A 261 4.57 5.02 -22.92
C LYS A 261 3.06 5.02 -23.17
N TYR A 262 2.25 5.10 -22.11
CA TYR A 262 0.79 5.00 -22.21
C TYR A 262 0.05 6.34 -22.18
N GLY A 263 0.68 7.40 -21.69
CA GLY A 263 0.13 8.75 -21.74
C GLY A 263 0.10 9.32 -23.15
N GLY A 264 1.07 8.99 -24.01
CA GLY A 264 1.09 9.45 -25.41
C GLY A 264 0.89 10.97 -25.53
N ASP A 265 -0.08 11.38 -26.35
CA ASP A 265 -0.49 12.79 -26.52
C ASP A 265 -1.58 13.24 -25.53
N ASN A 266 -1.91 12.42 -24.52
CA ASN A 266 -2.86 12.78 -23.47
C ASN A 266 -2.22 13.71 -22.44
N TYR A 267 -1.90 14.95 -22.85
CA TYR A 267 -1.10 15.90 -22.06
C TYR A 267 -1.54 16.14 -20.61
N PRO A 268 -2.85 16.15 -20.27
CA PRO A 268 -3.29 16.23 -18.87
C PRO A 268 -2.67 15.18 -17.93
N VAL A 269 -2.31 14.00 -18.44
CA VAL A 269 -1.58 12.97 -17.68
C VAL A 269 -0.26 13.51 -17.13
N TYR A 270 0.50 14.24 -17.96
CA TYR A 270 1.81 14.78 -17.57
C TYR A 270 1.67 15.97 -16.61
N GLU A 271 0.61 16.78 -16.75
CA GLU A 271 0.31 17.86 -15.80
C GLU A 271 0.05 17.31 -14.40
N ILE A 272 -0.78 16.27 -14.29
CA ILE A 272 -1.07 15.58 -13.03
C ILE A 272 0.20 14.95 -12.44
N TRP A 273 1.01 14.31 -13.29
CA TRP A 273 2.25 13.67 -12.87
C TRP A 273 3.29 14.67 -12.35
N ASN A 274 3.45 15.81 -13.04
CA ASN A 274 4.35 16.89 -12.61
C ASN A 274 3.85 17.57 -11.34
N TRP A 275 2.54 17.86 -11.26
CA TRP A 275 1.93 18.37 -10.04
C TRP A 275 2.26 17.47 -8.84
N TYR A 276 2.11 16.15 -8.99
CA TYR A 276 2.40 15.23 -7.90
C TYR A 276 3.88 15.22 -7.50
N LYS A 277 4.80 15.29 -8.46
CA LYS A 277 6.24 15.45 -8.17
C LYS A 277 6.51 16.72 -7.36
N ASP A 278 5.88 17.82 -7.70
CA ASP A 278 6.03 19.08 -6.97
C ASP A 278 5.45 18.99 -5.55
N GLN A 279 4.30 18.32 -5.37
CA GLN A 279 3.71 18.09 -4.04
C GLN A 279 4.62 17.21 -3.18
N VAL A 280 5.15 16.12 -3.73
CA VAL A 280 6.06 15.21 -3.02
C VAL A 280 7.36 15.95 -2.64
N ALA A 281 7.91 16.74 -3.56
CA ALA A 281 9.10 17.55 -3.28
C ALA A 281 8.85 18.57 -2.17
N ALA A 282 7.71 19.26 -2.18
CA ALA A 282 7.32 20.19 -1.13
C ALA A 282 7.08 19.53 0.24
N ALA A 283 6.60 18.28 0.25
CA ALA A 283 6.35 17.50 1.46
C ALA A 283 7.58 16.72 1.98
N THR A 284 8.70 16.76 1.26
CA THR A 284 9.92 16.03 1.60
C THR A 284 10.66 16.70 2.76
N ASP A 285 10.94 15.91 3.79
CA ASP A 285 11.77 16.33 4.92
C ASP A 285 13.22 15.92 4.67
N PRO A 286 14.17 16.86 4.54
CA PRO A 286 15.57 16.56 4.24
C PRO A 286 16.30 15.86 5.39
N VAL A 287 15.71 15.80 6.59
CA VAL A 287 16.27 15.02 7.72
C VAL A 287 16.10 13.51 7.49
N ILE A 288 15.14 13.10 6.66
CA ILE A 288 14.89 11.69 6.36
C ILE A 288 15.87 11.23 5.28
N PRO A 289 16.76 10.26 5.57
CA PRO A 289 17.66 9.73 4.55
C PRO A 289 16.90 9.05 3.41
N ASP A 290 17.47 9.09 2.21
CA ASP A 290 16.90 8.36 1.08
C ASP A 290 16.88 6.86 1.37
N GLY A 291 15.75 6.22 1.07
CA GLY A 291 15.53 4.81 1.36
C GLY A 291 15.54 4.42 2.85
N TRP A 292 15.38 5.39 3.78
CA TRP A 292 15.36 5.07 5.21
C TRP A 292 14.32 3.99 5.55
N TRP A 293 14.79 3.00 6.30
CA TRP A 293 14.01 1.98 6.98
C TRP A 293 14.88 1.39 8.11
N ALA A 294 14.49 1.62 9.36
CA ALA A 294 15.28 1.23 10.54
C ALA A 294 15.50 -0.29 10.61
N TYR A 295 14.57 -1.08 10.08
CA TYR A 295 14.63 -2.54 10.06
C TYR A 295 15.36 -3.09 8.83
N GLY A 296 16.05 -2.24 8.07
CA GLY A 296 16.84 -2.61 6.90
C GLY A 296 18.25 -3.13 7.22
N ALA A 297 18.69 -3.05 8.48
CA ALA A 297 20.02 -3.43 8.92
C ALA A 297 19.98 -4.27 10.21
N TYR A 298 21.03 -5.07 10.42
CA TYR A 298 21.30 -5.73 11.70
C TYR A 298 21.74 -4.71 12.76
N SER A 299 21.83 -5.14 14.03
CA SER A 299 22.16 -4.26 15.18
C SER A 299 23.55 -3.60 15.09
N ASP A 300 24.45 -4.13 14.25
CA ASP A 300 25.79 -3.56 13.96
C ASP A 300 25.81 -2.57 12.77
N GLY A 301 24.66 -2.38 12.09
CA GLY A 301 24.52 -1.53 10.91
C GLY A 301 24.74 -2.26 9.58
N THR A 302 25.04 -3.55 9.58
CA THR A 302 25.18 -4.35 8.34
C THR A 302 23.82 -4.43 7.62
N PRO A 303 23.71 -4.09 6.32
CA PRO A 303 22.46 -4.21 5.58
C PRO A 303 21.94 -5.66 5.52
N ILE A 304 20.64 -5.85 5.73
CA ILE A 304 20.00 -7.17 5.64
C ILE A 304 19.57 -7.43 4.19
N ALA A 305 20.20 -8.40 3.54
CA ALA A 305 19.83 -8.80 2.19
C ALA A 305 18.53 -9.64 2.18
N LYS A 306 17.74 -9.56 1.09
CA LYS A 306 16.51 -10.36 0.94
C LYS A 306 16.73 -11.87 1.14
N PRO A 307 17.82 -12.50 0.65
CA PRO A 307 18.09 -13.93 0.91
C PRO A 307 18.22 -14.27 2.40
N HIS A 308 18.78 -13.38 3.24
CA HIS A 308 18.88 -13.62 4.68
C HIS A 308 17.50 -13.74 5.33
N ARG A 309 16.56 -12.89 4.91
CA ARG A 309 15.16 -12.92 5.36
C ARG A 309 14.45 -14.20 4.89
N VAL A 310 14.68 -14.59 3.62
CA VAL A 310 14.08 -15.80 3.03
C VAL A 310 14.57 -17.07 3.73
N ILE A 311 15.86 -17.18 4.02
CA ILE A 311 16.42 -18.33 4.75
C ILE A 311 15.78 -18.44 6.14
N TYR A 312 15.72 -17.34 6.89
CA TYR A 312 15.08 -17.30 8.21
C TYR A 312 13.60 -17.67 8.13
N ARG A 313 12.86 -17.09 7.18
CA ARG A 313 11.45 -17.38 6.89
C ARG A 313 11.18 -18.86 6.65
N GLN A 314 12.06 -19.55 5.95
CA GLN A 314 11.87 -20.95 5.55
C GLN A 314 12.39 -21.99 6.56
N ARG A 315 13.08 -21.55 7.63
CA ARG A 315 13.77 -22.43 8.57
C ARG A 315 13.27 -22.24 10.01
N PRO A 316 12.25 -22.99 10.45
CA PRO A 316 11.73 -22.93 11.81
C PRO A 316 12.79 -23.24 12.88
N ASP A 317 13.79 -24.07 12.56
CA ASP A 317 14.91 -24.36 13.44
C ASP A 317 15.79 -23.13 13.67
N LEU A 318 15.99 -22.28 12.65
CA LEU A 318 16.70 -21.00 12.79
C LEU A 318 15.86 -19.97 13.54
N GLN A 319 14.53 -19.97 13.34
CA GLN A 319 13.62 -19.12 14.12
C GLN A 319 13.68 -19.46 15.62
N ALA A 320 13.74 -20.75 15.95
CA ALA A 320 13.87 -21.21 17.33
C ALA A 320 15.27 -20.92 17.93
N ALA A 321 16.33 -21.06 17.13
CA ALA A 321 17.70 -20.79 17.57
C ALA A 321 17.98 -19.29 17.73
N PHE A 322 17.38 -18.45 16.89
CA PHE A 322 17.59 -17.01 16.81
C PHE A 322 16.25 -16.26 16.93
N PRO A 323 15.67 -16.15 18.14
CA PRO A 323 14.42 -15.44 18.34
C PRO A 323 14.52 -13.93 18.10
N ASP A 324 15.72 -13.36 18.19
CA ASP A 324 16.03 -12.01 17.72
C ASP A 324 17.02 -12.06 16.53
N PRO A 325 16.52 -12.19 15.29
CA PRO A 325 17.37 -12.32 14.11
C PRO A 325 18.05 -11.01 13.67
N PHE A 326 17.69 -9.87 14.27
CA PHE A 326 18.36 -8.59 14.00
C PHE A 326 19.68 -8.48 14.76
N ASP A 327 19.90 -9.26 15.82
CA ASP A 327 21.11 -9.19 16.62
C ASP A 327 22.34 -9.75 15.89
N ALA A 328 23.33 -8.87 15.69
CA ALA A 328 24.62 -9.17 15.09
C ALA A 328 25.72 -9.55 16.09
N VAL A 329 25.43 -9.63 17.40
CA VAL A 329 26.41 -10.09 18.41
C VAL A 329 26.91 -11.50 18.08
N GLU A 330 28.16 -11.81 18.49
CA GLU A 330 28.79 -13.12 18.25
C GLU A 330 27.89 -14.27 18.72
N GLY A 331 27.55 -15.18 17.79
CA GLY A 331 26.60 -16.27 18.01
C GLY A 331 25.15 -15.98 17.59
N GLY A 332 24.84 -14.77 17.12
CA GLY A 332 23.54 -14.40 16.53
C GLY A 332 23.37 -14.89 15.08
N TYR A 333 22.22 -14.58 14.48
CA TYR A 333 21.84 -15.08 13.15
C TYR A 333 22.83 -14.64 12.05
N LEU A 334 23.31 -13.39 12.09
CA LEU A 334 24.33 -12.90 11.17
C LEU A 334 25.64 -13.70 11.29
N GLY A 335 26.05 -14.02 12.52
CA GLY A 335 27.22 -14.86 12.76
C GLY A 335 27.05 -16.28 12.23
N TRP A 336 25.86 -16.86 12.34
CA TRP A 336 25.54 -18.15 11.72
C TRP A 336 25.61 -18.09 10.19
N LEU A 337 25.04 -17.06 9.56
CA LEU A 337 25.15 -16.86 8.11
C LEU A 337 26.61 -16.75 7.66
N ALA A 338 27.44 -16.02 8.42
CA ALA A 338 28.88 -15.92 8.15
C ALA A 338 29.58 -17.28 8.23
N HIS A 339 29.28 -18.08 9.26
CA HIS A 339 29.84 -19.41 9.45
C HIS A 339 29.50 -20.37 8.30
N GLU A 340 28.26 -20.30 7.79
CA GLU A 340 27.77 -21.13 6.69
C GLU A 340 28.18 -20.61 5.30
N GLY A 341 28.85 -19.45 5.20
CA GLY A 341 29.28 -18.86 3.93
C GLY A 341 28.14 -18.24 3.11
N LEU A 342 27.15 -17.63 3.79
CA LEU A 342 25.91 -17.10 3.21
C LEU A 342 25.81 -15.55 3.22
N LEU A 343 26.93 -14.85 3.44
CA LEU A 343 27.01 -13.38 3.40
C LEU A 343 27.12 -12.81 1.99
#